data_AF-I2N277-F1
#
_entry.id   AF-I2N277-F1
#
_cell.length_a   1.000
_cell.length_b   1.000
_cell.length_c   1.000
_cell.angle_alpha   90.00
_cell.angle_beta   90.00
_cell.angle_gamma   90.00
#
_symmetry.space_group_name_H-M   'P 1'
#
loop_
_entity.id
_entity.type
_entity.pdbx_description
1 polymer ?
#
loop_
_entity_poly.entity_id
_entity_poly.type
_entity_poly.pdbx_seq_one_letter_code
_entity_poly.pdbx_strand_id
1 'polypeptide(L)'
;MHETGNRRRPASRTPRLLDTGADFITNAEAYVRELIGFYDSRARWHRRFYRISGVVTILSAAALPLLTILDLPNKSVVISGVGCLVAVSTALKEFYRWDTSWVLLRQTETDLTRAYAAYASAKESGDGPPDPGAAHTLIGQVLHIREEESLRFFRNLPSPVGVPPQLQRPASGT
;
A
#
# COMPACT_ATOMS: atom_id res chain seq x y z
N MET A 1 5.52 21.32 21.29
CA MET A 1 4.07 21.17 21.10
C MET A 1 3.87 20.23 19.91
N HIS A 2 3.66 18.94 20.18
CA HIS A 2 3.57 17.90 19.16
C HIS A 2 2.14 17.82 18.64
N GLU A 3 1.88 18.32 17.43
CA GLU A 3 0.67 17.94 16.68
C GLU A 3 0.79 16.46 16.32
N THR A 4 0.22 15.61 17.16
CA THR A 4 -0.18 14.26 16.78
C THR A 4 -1.29 14.38 15.74
N GLY A 5 -0.87 14.56 14.48
CA GLY A 5 -1.72 14.50 13.31
C GLY A 5 -2.59 13.25 13.40
N ASN A 6 -3.86 13.49 13.72
CA ASN A 6 -4.94 12.51 13.73
C ASN A 6 -5.02 11.93 12.31
N ARG A 7 -4.26 10.86 12.06
CA ARG A 7 -4.30 10.07 10.83
C ARG A 7 -5.61 9.29 10.83
N ARG A 8 -6.70 10.04 10.61
CA ARG A 8 -8.01 9.49 10.31
C ARG A 8 -7.78 8.54 9.15
N ARG A 9 -8.20 7.30 9.33
CA ARG A 9 -8.41 6.39 8.20
C ARG A 9 -9.21 7.18 7.16
N PRO A 10 -8.88 7.13 5.85
CA PRO A 10 -9.75 7.71 4.84
C PRO A 10 -11.11 7.12 5.16
N ALA A 11 -12.06 7.99 5.48
CA ALA A 11 -13.36 7.52 5.88
C ALA A 11 -13.79 6.61 4.72
N SER A 12 -14.16 5.38 5.01
CA SER A 12 -14.93 4.54 4.09
C SER A 12 -16.31 5.16 3.80
N ARG A 13 -16.47 6.47 3.99
CA ARG A 13 -17.27 7.27 3.08
C ARG A 13 -16.61 7.08 1.72
N THR A 14 -17.12 6.13 0.93
CA THR A 14 -17.65 6.55 -0.35
C THR A 14 -18.32 7.89 -0.05
N PRO A 15 -17.77 9.03 -0.52
CA PRO A 15 -18.56 10.26 -0.48
C PRO A 15 -19.95 9.90 -1.02
N ARG A 16 -20.97 10.66 -0.65
CA ARG A 16 -22.17 10.73 -1.47
C ARG A 16 -21.75 11.25 -2.87
N LEU A 17 -21.06 10.44 -3.66
CA LEU A 17 -20.64 10.64 -5.04
C LEU A 17 -21.86 10.66 -5.97
N LEU A 18 -23.05 10.52 -5.39
CA LEU A 18 -24.34 10.40 -6.05
C LEU A 18 -25.28 11.57 -5.72
N ASP A 19 -24.79 12.66 -5.09
CA ASP A 19 -25.52 13.93 -5.17
C ASP A 19 -25.17 14.58 -6.52
N THR A 20 -26.01 14.26 -7.51
CA THR A 20 -25.88 14.64 -8.92
C THR A 20 -26.15 16.13 -9.11
N GLY A 21 -25.18 16.99 -8.77
CA GLY A 21 -25.34 18.44 -8.84
C GLY A 21 -24.02 19.22 -8.82
N ALA A 22 -24.09 20.53 -8.58
CA ALA A 22 -22.93 21.44 -8.56
C ALA A 22 -21.82 21.01 -7.57
N ASP A 23 -22.20 20.29 -6.51
CA ASP A 23 -21.27 19.80 -5.48
C ASP A 23 -20.47 18.56 -5.92
N PHE A 24 -20.86 17.89 -7.01
CA PHE A 24 -20.20 16.68 -7.48
C PHE A 24 -18.71 16.91 -7.77
N ILE A 25 -18.39 18.02 -8.44
CA ILE A 25 -17.01 18.34 -8.85
C ILE A 25 -16.12 18.55 -7.63
N THR A 26 -16.56 19.37 -6.68
CA THR A 26 -15.83 19.62 -5.43
C THR A 26 -15.65 18.35 -4.60
N ASN A 27 -16.69 17.52 -4.51
CA ASN A 27 -16.65 16.26 -3.79
C ASN A 27 -15.72 15.23 -4.46
N ALA A 28 -15.73 15.17 -5.79
CA ALA A 28 -14.84 14.30 -6.57
C ALA A 28 -13.37 14.69 -6.36
N GLU A 29 -13.03 15.97 -6.46
CA GLU A 29 -11.66 16.45 -6.23
C GLU A 29 -11.19 16.22 -4.79
N ALA A 30 -12.06 16.48 -3.80
CA ALA A 30 -11.74 16.25 -2.40
C ALA A 30 -11.44 14.77 -2.12
N TYR A 31 -12.28 13.88 -2.67
CA TYR A 31 -12.09 12.43 -2.56
C TYR A 31 -10.77 11.97 -3.18
N VAL A 32 -10.44 12.41 -4.39
CA VAL A 32 -9.20 12.00 -5.07
C VAL A 32 -7.97 12.50 -4.30
N ARG A 33 -7.99 13.75 -3.79
CA ARG A 33 -6.89 14.29 -2.98
C ARG A 33 -6.72 13.55 -1.65
N GLU A 34 -7.81 13.23 -0.97
CA GLU A 34 -7.76 12.41 0.26
C GLU A 34 -7.17 11.02 -0.02
N LEU A 35 -7.58 10.41 -1.14
CA LEU A 35 -7.09 9.11 -1.57
C LEU A 35 -5.58 9.15 -1.84
N ILE A 36 -5.09 10.12 -2.60
CA ILE A 36 -3.65 10.32 -2.84
C ILE A 36 -2.89 10.48 -1.51
N GLY A 37 -3.39 11.32 -0.60
CA GLY A 37 -2.77 11.54 0.71
C GLY A 37 -2.71 10.27 1.58
N PHE A 38 -3.74 9.43 1.50
CA PHE A 38 -3.74 8.12 2.17
C PHE A 38 -2.66 7.19 1.61
N TYR A 39 -2.56 7.07 0.28
CA TYR A 39 -1.55 6.22 -0.36
C TYR A 39 -0.13 6.72 -0.08
N ASP A 40 0.14 8.03 -0.11
CA ASP A 40 1.46 8.59 0.23
C ASP A 40 1.83 8.32 1.71
N SER A 41 0.89 8.53 2.64
CA SER A 41 1.11 8.23 4.06
C SER A 41 1.41 6.74 4.28
N ARG A 42 0.69 5.86 3.59
CA ARG A 42 0.88 4.41 3.67
C ARG A 42 2.21 3.99 3.04
N ALA A 43 2.59 4.54 1.89
CA ALA A 43 3.89 4.31 1.25
C ALA A 43 5.07 4.68 2.17
N ARG A 44 4.97 5.83 2.87
CA ARG A 44 5.98 6.25 3.87
C ARG A 44 6.08 5.29 5.06
N TRP A 45 4.95 4.75 5.51
CA TRP A 45 4.91 3.74 6.59
C TRP A 45 5.66 2.47 6.17
N HIS A 46 5.42 1.97 4.96
CA HIS A 46 6.09 0.77 4.45
C HIS A 46 7.61 0.94 4.33
N ARG A 47 8.11 2.11 3.88
CA ARG A 47 9.55 2.39 3.83
C ARG A 47 10.22 2.37 5.21
N ARG A 48 9.52 2.86 6.25
CA ARG A 48 10.02 2.82 7.63
C ARG A 48 10.08 1.40 8.17
N PHE A 49 9.05 0.58 7.92
CA PHE A 49 9.05 -0.82 8.36
C PHE A 49 10.13 -1.66 7.71
N TYR A 50 10.38 -1.46 6.41
CA TYR A 50 11.49 -2.12 5.73
C TYR A 50 12.85 -1.77 6.36
N ARG A 51 13.09 -0.47 6.63
CA ARG A 51 14.34 -0.04 7.28
C ARG A 51 14.45 -0.54 8.71
N ILE A 52 13.38 -0.45 9.50
CA ILE A 52 13.39 -0.87 10.90
C ILE A 52 13.61 -2.37 11.01
N SER A 53 12.92 -3.20 10.23
CA SER A 53 13.10 -4.66 10.26
C SER A 53 14.52 -5.07 9.87
N GLY A 54 15.07 -4.51 8.78
CA GLY A 54 16.45 -4.78 8.38
C GLY A 54 17.45 -4.38 9.46
N VAL A 55 17.29 -3.19 10.06
CA VAL A 55 18.16 -2.74 11.16
C VAL A 55 18.04 -3.66 12.38
N VAL A 56 16.82 -4.07 12.76
CA VAL A 56 16.59 -4.99 13.88
C VAL A 56 17.26 -6.34 13.61
N THR A 57 17.15 -6.89 12.40
CA THR A 57 17.80 -8.15 12.04
C THR A 57 19.32 -8.04 12.12
N ILE A 58 19.91 -6.98 11.57
CA ILE A 58 21.37 -6.75 11.60
C ILE A 58 21.87 -6.57 13.04
N LEU A 59 21.19 -5.74 13.83
CA LEU A 59 21.57 -5.52 15.23
C LEU A 59 21.42 -6.81 16.05
N SER A 60 20.38 -7.59 15.82
CA SER A 60 20.18 -8.88 16.51
C SER A 60 21.27 -9.88 16.13
N ALA A 61 21.60 -9.99 14.84
CA ALA A 61 22.67 -10.88 14.36
C ALA A 61 24.05 -10.45 14.90
N ALA A 62 24.34 -9.15 14.92
CA ALA A 62 25.59 -8.60 15.45
C ALA A 62 25.67 -8.68 16.99
N ALA A 63 24.53 -8.69 17.69
CA ALA A 63 24.48 -8.85 19.14
C ALA A 63 24.81 -10.28 19.58
N LEU A 64 24.58 -11.30 18.74
CA LEU A 64 24.83 -12.70 19.09
C LEU A 64 26.30 -12.96 19.49
N PRO A 65 27.33 -12.59 18.69
CA PRO A 65 28.73 -12.73 19.11
C PRO A 65 29.06 -12.02 20.42
N LEU A 66 28.57 -10.78 20.61
CA LEU A 66 28.81 -10.01 21.83
C LEU A 66 28.20 -10.70 23.07
N LEU A 67 26.99 -11.24 22.93
CA LEU A 67 26.33 -12.01 23.99
C LEU A 67 27.05 -13.32 24.31
N THR A 68 27.76 -13.92 23.34
CA THR A 68 28.54 -15.14 23.60
C THR A 68 29.81 -14.89 24.41
N ILE A 69 30.40 -13.69 24.33
CA ILE A 69 31.66 -13.36 25.02
C ILE A 69 31.42 -12.84 26.45
N LEU A 70 30.32 -12.12 26.67
CA LEU A 70 30.00 -11.58 27.99
C LEU A 70 29.54 -12.68 28.96
N ASP A 71 30.03 -12.62 30.20
CA ASP A 71 29.52 -13.42 31.33
C ASP A 71 28.37 -12.67 32.00
N LEU A 72 27.16 -12.93 31.51
CA LEU A 72 25.92 -12.34 32.01
C LEU A 72 25.13 -13.37 32.84
N PRO A 73 24.59 -12.99 34.00
CA PRO A 73 23.56 -13.80 34.66
C PRO A 73 22.35 -13.90 33.72
N ASN A 74 21.80 -15.11 33.56
CA ASN A 74 20.69 -15.45 32.66
C ASN A 74 20.99 -15.39 31.14
N LYS A 75 22.25 -15.61 30.74
CA LYS A 75 22.70 -15.65 29.32
C LYS A 75 21.81 -16.47 28.38
N SER A 76 21.33 -17.63 28.80
CA SER A 76 20.45 -18.48 27.99
C SER A 76 19.13 -17.78 27.61
N VAL A 77 18.53 -17.03 28.54
CA VAL A 77 17.26 -16.30 28.29
C VAL A 77 17.48 -15.20 27.26
N VAL A 78 18.59 -14.47 27.35
CA VAL A 78 18.90 -13.38 26.41
C VAL A 78 19.17 -13.93 25.01
N ILE A 79 19.94 -15.02 24.89
CA ILE A 79 20.22 -15.67 23.60
C ILE A 79 18.92 -16.17 22.96
N SER A 80 18.06 -16.85 23.73
CA SER A 80 16.74 -17.28 23.23
C SER A 80 15.86 -16.10 22.81
N GLY A 81 15.89 -15.00 23.55
CA GLY A 81 15.17 -13.77 23.20
C GLY A 81 15.63 -13.16 21.88
N VAL A 82 16.95 -13.09 21.66
CA VAL A 82 17.52 -12.58 20.39
C VAL A 82 17.19 -13.52 19.22
N GLY A 83 17.31 -14.84 19.41
CA GLY A 83 16.90 -15.81 18.39
C GLY A 83 15.42 -15.70 18.03
N CYS A 84 14.55 -15.53 19.03
CA CYS A 84 13.12 -15.30 18.83
C CYS A 84 12.86 -13.99 18.05
N LEU A 85 13.55 -12.90 18.41
CA LEU A 85 13.47 -11.62 17.70
C LEU A 85 13.86 -11.74 16.22
N VAL A 86 14.94 -12.48 15.92
CA VAL A 86 15.36 -12.75 14.53
C VAL A 86 14.30 -13.56 13.79
N ALA A 87 13.78 -14.63 14.40
CA ALA A 87 12.75 -15.48 13.80
C ALA A 87 11.47 -14.70 13.53
N VAL A 88 10.98 -13.92 14.49
CA VAL A 88 9.80 -13.05 14.34
C VAL A 88 10.05 -12.00 13.26
N SER A 89 11.21 -11.36 13.23
CA SER A 89 11.54 -10.36 12.20
C SER A 89 11.57 -10.98 10.79
N THR A 90 12.10 -12.19 10.67
CA THR A 90 12.18 -12.94 9.42
C THR A 90 10.78 -13.37 8.95
N ALA A 91 9.99 -13.96 9.84
CA ALA A 91 8.61 -14.35 9.56
C ALA A 91 7.74 -13.14 9.21
N LEU A 92 7.95 -12.00 9.89
CA LEU A 92 7.21 -10.78 9.63
C LEU A 92 7.56 -10.19 8.25
N LYS A 93 8.85 -10.25 7.85
CA LYS A 93 9.31 -9.86 6.51
C LYS A 93 8.68 -10.73 5.43
N GLU A 94 8.67 -12.05 5.64
CA GLU A 94 8.10 -13.01 4.69
C GLU A 94 6.57 -12.89 4.60
N PHE A 95 5.89 -12.83 5.74
CA PHE A 95 4.42 -12.80 5.80
C PHE A 95 3.84 -11.53 5.19
N TYR A 96 4.44 -10.38 5.48
CA TYR A 96 3.91 -9.12 4.95
C TYR A 96 4.35 -8.81 3.51
N ARG A 97 5.30 -9.58 2.94
CA ARG A 97 5.90 -9.34 1.61
C ARG A 97 6.05 -7.84 1.36
N TRP A 98 6.68 -7.14 2.30
CA TRP A 98 6.69 -5.68 2.32
C TRP A 98 7.21 -5.09 1.01
N ASP A 99 8.11 -5.81 0.33
CA ASP A 99 8.64 -5.47 -0.99
C ASP A 99 7.53 -5.39 -2.05
N THR A 100 6.70 -6.43 -2.19
CA THR A 100 5.62 -6.46 -3.18
C THR A 100 4.52 -5.46 -2.84
N SER A 101 4.19 -5.32 -1.55
CA SER A 101 3.16 -4.37 -1.10
C SER A 101 3.56 -2.92 -1.37
N TRP A 102 4.80 -2.51 -1.08
CA TRP A 102 5.23 -1.13 -1.32
C TRP A 102 5.27 -0.79 -2.82
N VAL A 103 5.78 -1.67 -3.68
CA VAL A 103 5.85 -1.40 -5.13
C VAL A 103 4.45 -1.21 -5.70
N LEU A 104 3.51 -2.09 -5.34
CA LEU A 104 2.13 -2.01 -5.81
C LEU A 104 1.48 -0.68 -5.39
N LEU A 105 1.58 -0.32 -4.10
CA LEU A 105 1.00 0.93 -3.59
C LEU A 105 1.63 2.17 -4.24
N ARG A 106 2.94 2.14 -4.51
CA ARG A 106 3.63 3.29 -5.13
C ARG A 106 3.26 3.45 -6.60
N GLN A 107 3.04 2.35 -7.32
CA GLN A 107 2.51 2.38 -8.68
C GLN A 107 1.11 2.99 -8.69
N THR A 108 0.20 2.50 -7.83
CA THR A 108 -1.16 3.04 -7.69
C THR A 108 -1.17 4.53 -7.34
N GLU A 109 -0.32 4.98 -6.41
CA GLU A 109 -0.19 6.40 -6.07
C GLU A 109 0.27 7.25 -7.27
N THR A 110 1.24 6.75 -8.03
CA THR A 110 1.76 7.44 -9.23
C THR A 110 0.67 7.55 -10.29
N ASP A 111 -0.11 6.49 -10.49
CA ASP A 111 -1.20 6.46 -11.46
C ASP A 111 -2.36 7.39 -11.05
N LEU A 112 -2.71 7.41 -9.76
CA LEU A 112 -3.68 8.37 -9.19
C LEU A 112 -3.22 9.83 -9.35
N THR A 113 -1.93 10.10 -9.09
CA THR A 113 -1.36 11.44 -9.23
C THR A 113 -1.37 11.90 -10.69
N ARG A 114 -1.06 11.01 -11.63
CA ARG A 114 -1.12 11.31 -13.07
C ARG A 114 -2.56 11.60 -13.53
N ALA A 115 -3.52 10.79 -13.11
CA ALA A 115 -4.93 11.00 -13.45
C ALA A 115 -5.42 12.37 -12.94
N TYR A 116 -5.08 12.71 -11.69
CA TYR A 116 -5.42 14.02 -11.13
C TYR A 116 -4.71 15.18 -11.84
N ALA A 117 -3.43 15.03 -12.18
CA ALA A 117 -2.68 16.07 -12.91
C ALA A 117 -3.25 16.31 -14.32
N ALA A 118 -3.64 15.26 -15.03
CA ALA A 118 -4.30 15.37 -16.34
C ALA A 118 -5.64 16.12 -16.22
N TYR A 119 -6.46 15.77 -15.24
CA TYR A 119 -7.70 16.49 -14.94
C TYR A 119 -7.46 17.97 -14.59
N ALA A 120 -6.50 18.25 -13.72
CA ALA A 120 -6.17 19.63 -13.32
C ALA A 120 -5.71 20.49 -14.50
N SER A 121 -4.86 19.93 -15.38
CA SER A 121 -4.40 20.63 -16.59
C SER A 121 -5.52 20.91 -17.58
N ALA A 122 -6.46 19.96 -17.75
CA ALA A 122 -7.63 20.15 -18.61
C ALA A 122 -8.58 21.21 -18.04
N LYS A 123 -8.73 21.27 -16.73
CA LYS A 123 -9.52 22.30 -16.03
C LYS A 123 -8.91 23.69 -16.18
N GLU A 124 -7.59 23.83 -16.09
CA GLU A 124 -6.90 25.12 -16.28
C GLU A 124 -6.92 25.61 -17.74
N SER A 125 -6.98 24.69 -18.70
CA SER A 125 -6.98 25.02 -20.13
C SER A 125 -8.39 25.33 -20.68
N GLY A 126 -9.44 25.02 -19.93
CA GLY A 126 -10.83 25.26 -20.33
C GLY A 126 -11.28 26.67 -19.97
N ASP A 127 -11.67 27.46 -20.96
CA ASP A 127 -12.23 28.79 -20.76
C ASP A 127 -13.74 28.67 -20.42
N GLY A 128 -14.05 28.36 -19.15
CA GLY A 128 -15.44 28.16 -18.73
C GLY A 128 -15.63 27.56 -17.33
N PRO A 129 -16.89 27.48 -16.84
CA PRO A 129 -17.20 26.83 -15.58
C PRO A 129 -16.76 25.36 -15.60
N PRO A 130 -16.42 24.78 -14.44
CA PRO A 130 -15.84 23.45 -14.36
C PRO A 130 -16.77 22.39 -14.97
N ASP A 131 -16.23 21.64 -15.94
CA ASP A 131 -16.99 20.62 -16.68
C ASP A 131 -17.31 19.39 -15.80
N PRO A 132 -18.59 19.08 -15.57
CA PRO A 132 -19.01 17.87 -14.86
C PRO A 132 -18.57 16.57 -15.57
N GLY A 133 -18.43 16.58 -16.90
CA GLY A 133 -18.00 15.42 -17.70
C GLY A 133 -16.54 15.03 -17.42
N ALA A 134 -15.64 16.01 -17.34
CA ALA A 134 -14.27 15.82 -16.93
C ALA A 134 -14.16 15.21 -15.50
N ALA A 135 -15.01 15.65 -14.57
CA ALA A 135 -15.03 15.11 -13.21
C ALA A 135 -15.51 13.64 -13.17
N HIS A 136 -16.52 13.28 -13.98
CA HIS A 136 -16.96 11.88 -14.13
C HIS A 136 -15.85 11.01 -14.71
N THR A 137 -15.13 11.53 -15.70
CA THR A 137 -13.99 10.84 -16.33
C THR A 137 -12.88 10.57 -15.30
N LEU A 138 -12.54 11.57 -14.47
CA LEU A 138 -11.57 11.41 -13.39
C LEU A 138 -12.00 10.30 -12.40
N ILE A 139 -13.24 10.32 -11.94
CA ILE A 139 -13.75 9.30 -11.03
C ILE A 139 -13.73 7.91 -11.67
N GLY A 140 -14.12 7.79 -12.94
CA GLY A 140 -14.04 6.54 -13.69
C GLY A 140 -12.60 5.99 -13.73
N GLN A 141 -11.63 6.84 -14.03
CA GLN A 141 -10.21 6.47 -14.01
C GLN A 141 -9.73 6.03 -12.63
N VAL A 142 -10.13 6.74 -11.57
CA VAL A 142 -9.76 6.40 -10.18
C VAL A 142 -10.35 5.06 -9.76
N LEU A 143 -11.60 4.77 -10.10
CA LEU A 143 -12.24 3.48 -9.81
C LEU A 143 -11.55 2.35 -10.57
N HIS A 144 -11.23 2.57 -11.84
CA HIS A 144 -10.49 1.60 -12.66
C HIS A 144 -9.11 1.29 -12.08
N ILE A 145 -8.35 2.31 -11.66
CA ILE A 145 -7.03 2.12 -11.02
C ILE A 145 -7.16 1.26 -9.74
N ARG A 146 -8.20 1.48 -8.93
CA ARG A 146 -8.44 0.67 -7.72
C ARG A 146 -8.84 -0.76 -8.03
N GLU A 147 -9.61 -0.99 -9.09
CA GLU A 147 -9.94 -2.32 -9.57
C GLU A 147 -8.68 -3.05 -10.04
N GLU A 148 -7.84 -2.41 -10.84
CA GLU A 148 -6.55 -2.97 -11.26
C GLU A 148 -5.62 -3.28 -10.08
N GLU A 149 -5.54 -2.38 -9.09
CA GLU A 149 -4.78 -2.62 -7.85
C GLU A 149 -5.25 -3.92 -7.18
N SER A 150 -6.58 -4.10 -7.04
CA SER A 150 -7.15 -5.29 -6.42
C SER A 150 -6.78 -6.56 -7.21
N LEU A 151 -6.92 -6.53 -8.54
CA LEU A 151 -6.58 -7.66 -9.41
C LEU A 151 -5.08 -8.00 -9.35
N ARG A 152 -4.21 -6.99 -9.34
CA ARG A 152 -2.75 -7.16 -9.20
C ARG A 152 -2.40 -7.71 -7.82
N PHE A 153 -3.09 -7.27 -6.77
CA PHE A 153 -2.92 -7.81 -5.42
C PHE A 153 -3.27 -9.29 -5.38
N PHE A 154 -4.45 -9.68 -5.87
CA PHE A 154 -4.89 -11.08 -5.88
C PHE A 154 -4.04 -11.98 -6.77
N ARG A 155 -3.60 -11.50 -7.93
CA ARG A 155 -2.70 -12.25 -8.83
C ARG A 155 -1.35 -12.56 -8.18
N ASN A 156 -0.88 -11.66 -7.31
CA ASN A 156 0.37 -11.83 -6.60
C ASN A 156 0.23 -12.73 -5.36
N LEU A 157 -0.97 -13.14 -4.96
CA LEU A 157 -1.13 -14.09 -3.86
C LEU A 157 -0.68 -15.49 -4.30
N PRO A 158 0.02 -16.25 -3.44
CA PRO A 158 0.22 -17.67 -3.68
C PRO A 158 -1.16 -18.33 -3.81
N SER A 159 -1.43 -19.03 -4.91
CA SER A 159 -2.62 -19.87 -4.99
C SER A 159 -2.52 -20.91 -3.85
N PRO A 160 -3.53 -21.05 -2.98
CA PRO A 160 -3.52 -22.05 -1.91
C PRO A 160 -3.50 -23.49 -2.45
N VAL A 161 -3.63 -23.66 -3.76
CA VAL A 161 -3.64 -24.96 -4.43
C VAL A 161 -2.71 -24.85 -5.62
N GLY A 162 -1.61 -25.59 -5.62
CA GLY A 162 -0.99 -25.99 -6.88
C GLY A 162 -2.08 -26.69 -7.65
N VAL A 163 -2.66 -26.02 -8.66
CA VAL A 163 -3.79 -26.56 -9.43
C VAL A 163 -3.33 -27.93 -9.93
N PRO A 164 -3.92 -29.04 -9.45
CA PRO A 164 -3.48 -30.35 -9.89
C PRO A 164 -3.66 -30.39 -11.41
N PRO A 165 -2.70 -30.97 -12.16
CA PRO A 165 -2.70 -30.95 -13.62
C PRO A 165 -3.99 -31.49 -14.25
N GLN A 166 -4.80 -32.22 -13.48
CA GLN A 166 -6.11 -32.75 -13.83
C GLN A 166 -7.20 -31.68 -14.09
N LEU A 167 -7.00 -30.40 -13.70
CA LEU A 167 -7.93 -29.28 -13.97
C LEU A 167 -7.47 -28.35 -15.11
N GLN A 168 -6.32 -28.62 -15.74
CA GLN A 168 -6.00 -28.01 -17.03
C GLN A 168 -6.91 -28.63 -18.09
N ARG A 169 -7.94 -27.90 -18.52
CA ARG A 169 -8.70 -28.30 -19.72
C ARG A 169 -7.71 -28.53 -20.85
N PRO A 170 -7.80 -29.65 -21.59
CA PRO A 170 -7.02 -29.81 -22.80
C PRO A 170 -7.35 -28.64 -23.72
N ALA A 171 -6.31 -27.97 -24.23
CA ALA A 171 -6.46 -27.01 -25.30
C ALA A 171 -7.25 -27.70 -26.42
N SER A 172 -8.43 -27.19 -26.71
CA SER A 172 -9.20 -27.61 -27.88
C SER A 172 -8.33 -27.35 -29.10
N GLY A 173 -7.79 -28.42 -29.67
CA GLY A 173 -7.12 -28.37 -30.96
C GLY A 173 -8.14 -28.01 -32.03
N THR A 174 -7.78 -27.00 -32.82
CA THR A 174 -8.23 -26.80 -34.20
C THR A 174 -7.02 -26.39 -35.00
#